data_AF-A0A3M0MLU2-F1
#
_entry.id   AF-A0A3M0MLU2-F1
#
_cell.length_a   1.000
_cell.length_b   1.000
_cell.length_c   1.000
_cell.angle_alpha   90.00
_cell.angle_beta   90.00
_cell.angle_gamma   90.00
#
_symmetry.space_group_name_H-M   'P 1'
#
loop_
_entity.id
_entity.type
_entity.pdbx_description
1 polymer ?
#
loop_
_entity_poly.entity_id
_entity_poly.type
_entity_poly.pdbx_seq_one_letter_code
_entity_poly.pdbx_strand_id
1 'polypeptide(L)' 'MGRALALARRMRDHVWPNPPVDCVIVKDGAVIAEGETQPGGRPHAERNAHGYRRRA' A
#
# COMPACT_ATOMS: atom_id res chain seq x y z
N MET A 1 9.20 -8.24 -4.28
CA MET A 1 8.59 -8.17 -2.93
C MET A 1 9.21 -7.13 -1.99
N GLY A 2 10.51 -6.80 -2.11
CA GLY A 2 11.15 -5.82 -1.21
C GLY A 2 10.51 -4.42 -1.20
N ARG A 3 9.96 -3.97 -2.33
CA ARG A 3 9.30 -2.66 -2.46
C ARG A 3 8.05 -2.51 -1.59
N ALA A 4 7.15 -3.50 -1.60
CA ALA A 4 5.96 -3.51 -0.74
C ALA A 4 6.34 -3.52 0.75
N LEU A 5 7.32 -4.34 1.15
CA LEU A 5 7.79 -4.38 2.54
C LEU A 5 8.45 -3.08 3.02
N ALA A 6 9.07 -2.32 2.11
CA ALA A 6 9.72 -1.05 2.44
C ALA A 6 8.69 0.05 2.75
N LEU A 7 7.56 0.05 2.05
CA LEU A 7 6.45 0.96 2.31
C LEU A 7 5.80 0.64 3.67
N ALA A 8 5.62 -0.65 3.99
CA ALA A 8 4.82 -1.07 5.16
C ALA A 8 5.48 -0.66 6.46
N ARG A 9 6.81 -0.65 6.46
CA ARG A 9 7.62 -0.22 7.61
C ARG A 9 7.32 1.22 8.02
N ARG A 10 6.87 2.09 7.11
CA ARG A 10 6.56 3.50 7.41
C ARG A 10 5.26 3.65 8.19
N MET A 11 4.33 2.71 8.06
CA MET A 11 2.98 2.81 8.62
C MET A 11 2.80 2.08 9.95
N ARG A 12 3.84 1.43 10.49
CA ARG A 12 3.76 0.51 11.63
C ARG A 12 3.01 1.06 12.85
N ASP A 13 3.20 2.33 13.16
CA ASP A 13 2.62 2.95 14.36
C ASP A 13 1.34 3.75 14.06
N HIS A 14 0.91 3.81 12.80
CA HIS A 14 -0.20 4.64 12.35
C HIS A 14 -1.50 3.87 12.11
N VAL A 15 -1.42 2.55 11.93
CA VAL A 15 -2.53 1.75 11.39
C VAL A 15 -3.22 0.84 12.40
N TRP A 16 -2.87 0.94 13.68
CA TRP A 16 -3.56 0.21 14.75
C TRP A 16 -5.08 0.43 14.65
N PRO A 17 -5.92 -0.61 14.84
CA PRO A 17 -5.60 -1.97 15.32
C PRO A 17 -5.11 -2.96 14.25
N ASN A 18 -5.05 -2.54 12.98
CA ASN A 18 -4.69 -3.42 11.87
C ASN A 18 -3.17 -3.40 11.61
N PRO A 19 -2.61 -4.44 10.97
CA PRO A 19 -1.20 -4.44 10.62
C PRO A 19 -0.90 -3.47 9.46
N PRO A 20 0.34 -2.95 9.37
CA PRO A 20 0.78 -2.22 8.20
C PRO A 20 0.93 -3.19 7.03
N VAL A 21 0.22 -2.92 5.94
CA VAL A 21 0.22 -3.73 4.72
C VAL A 21 0.44 -2.83 3.53
N ASP A 22 1.11 -3.35 2.51
CA ASP A 22 1.23 -2.75 1.19
C ASP A 22 0.75 -3.68 0.08
N CYS A 23 0.32 -3.05 -1.00
CA CYS A 23 -0.12 -3.67 -2.22
C CYS A 23 0.56 -2.97 -3.40
N VAL A 24 1.12 -3.77 -4.31
CA VAL A 24 1.73 -3.29 -5.56
C VAL A 24 1.07 -4.05 -6.70
N ILE A 25 0.53 -3.33 -7.68
CA ILE A 25 -0.07 -3.91 -8.87
C ILE A 25 0.93 -3.79 -10.02
N VAL A 26 1.25 -4.93 -10.64
CA VAL A 26 2.19 -5.02 -11.76
C VAL A 26 1.44 -5.48 -13.00
N LYS A 27 1.66 -4.80 -14.12
CA LYS A 27 1.17 -5.19 -15.44
C LYS A 27 2.29 -5.03 -16.46
N ASP A 28 2.49 -6.04 -17.30
CA ASP A 28 3.52 -6.05 -18.35
C ASP A 28 4.93 -5.74 -17.82
N GLY A 29 5.26 -6.29 -16.64
CA GLY A 29 6.55 -6.06 -15.97
C GLY A 29 6.70 -4.67 -15.31
N ALA A 30 5.72 -3.78 -15.44
CA ALA A 30 5.75 -2.44 -14.87
C ALA A 30 4.81 -2.31 -13.67
N VAL A 31 5.25 -1.59 -12.63
CA VAL A 31 4.38 -1.18 -11.52
C VAL A 31 3.40 -0.12 -12.02
N ILE A 32 2.12 -0.43 -11.96
CA ILE A 32 1.03 0.44 -12.43
C ILE A 32 0.29 1.13 -11.28
N ALA A 33 0.30 0.54 -10.08
CA ALA A 33 -0.27 1.15 -8.89
C ALA A 33 0.37 0.61 -7.61
N GLU A 34 0.32 1.40 -6.55
CA GLU A 34 0.75 1.06 -5.20
C GLU A 34 -0.25 1.60 -4.20
N GLY A 35 -0.37 0.95 -3.04
CA GLY A 35 -1.22 1.41 -1.95
C GLY A 35 -0.81 0.79 -0.63
N GLU A 36 -0.98 1.56 0.44
CA GLU A 36 -0.66 1.17 1.82
C GLU A 36 -1.93 1.28 2.69
N THR A 37 -1.99 0.50 3.77
CA THR A 37 -3.05 0.66 4.78
C THR A 37 -2.97 2.07 5.38
N GLN A 38 -4.08 2.80 5.38
CA GLN A 38 -4.13 4.18 5.87
C GLN A 38 -4.23 4.26 7.39
N PRO A 39 -3.90 5.43 7.99
CA PRO A 39 -4.02 5.64 9.42
C PRO A 39 -5.39 5.25 9.99
N GLY A 40 -5.40 4.67 11.19
CA GLY A 40 -6.61 4.08 11.80
C GLY A 40 -6.98 2.70 11.21
N GLY A 41 -6.13 2.13 10.37
CA GLY A 41 -6.22 0.76 9.88
C GLY A 41 -7.08 0.56 8.64
N ARG A 42 -7.70 1.62 8.10
CA ARG A 42 -8.53 1.58 6.89
C ARG A 42 -8.45 2.91 6.13
N PRO A 43 -8.69 2.91 4.81
CA PRO A 43 -8.85 1.76 3.92
C PRO A 43 -7.59 0.90 3.79
N HIS A 44 -7.76 -0.39 3.49
CA HIS A 44 -6.65 -1.33 3.30
C HIS A 44 -5.84 -1.00 2.04
N ALA A 45 -4.58 -1.43 2.04
CA ALA A 45 -3.62 -1.29 0.94
C ALA A 45 -4.18 -1.60 -0.45
N GLU A 46 -4.87 -2.74 -0.60
CA GLU A 46 -5.45 -3.21 -1.87
C GLU A 46 -6.48 -2.22 -2.42
N ARG A 47 -7.34 -1.69 -1.55
CA ARG A 47 -8.35 -0.71 -1.94
C ARG A 47 -7.71 0.59 -2.41
N ASN A 48 -6.64 1.00 -1.76
CA ASN A 48 -5.89 2.19 -2.16
C ASN A 48 -5.13 1.96 -3.47
N ALA A 49 -4.52 0.79 -3.66
CA ALA A 49 -3.84 0.44 -4.91
C ALA A 49 -4.80 0.36 -6.09
N HIS A 50 -5.98 -0.24 -5.91
CA HIS A 50 -7.04 -0.24 -6.93
C HIS A 50 -7.60 1.16 -7.22
N GLY A 51 -7.65 2.04 -6.23
CA GLY A 51 -8.09 3.43 -6.40
C GLY A 51 -7.00 4.38 -6.90
N TYR A 52 -5.72 3.99 -6.84
CA TYR A 52 -4.59 4.85 -7.17
C TYR A 52 -4.44 5.02 -8.69
N ARG A 53 -4.87 6.17 -9.19
CA ARG A 53 -4.33 6.74 -10.43
C ARG A 53 -3.00 7.38 -10.03
N ARG A 54 -1.88 6.95 -10.64
CA ARG A 54 -0.51 7.44 -10.37
C ARG A 54 -0.52 8.89 -9.86
N ARG A 55 -0.11 9.11 -8.61
CA ARG A 55 0.36 10.43 -8.20
C ARG A 55 1.68 10.65 -8.93
N ALA A 56 1.72 11.72 -9.72
CA ALA A 56 2.93 12.24 -10.33
C ALA A 56 3.93 12.64 -9.25
#